data_AF-J9BI16-F1
#
_entry.id   AF-J9BI16-F1
#
_cell.length_a   1.000
_cell.length_b   1.000
_cell.length_c   1.000
_cell.angle_alpha   90.00
_cell.angle_beta   90.00
_cell.angle_gamma   90.00
#
_symmetry.space_group_name_H-M   'P 1'
#
loop_
_entity.id
_entity.type
_entity.pdbx_description
1 polymer ?
#
loop_
_entity_poly.entity_id
_entity_poly.type
_entity_poly.pdbx_seq_one_letter_code
_entity_poly.pdbx_strand_id
1 'polypeptide(L)'
;MKKTLIAISGLVVVVGGLLTYMGGETIDRFNPLVKEKDVYVLTKGEAKPDPEHDGKRYFYMLDGVDESGNKNTIKVGMAGKDKYVDSYLKVHVKGKYVYEFEKVQEKEVPEKAKEKLKN
;
A
#
# COMPACT_ATOMS: atom_id res chain seq x y z
N MET A 1 28.42 6.44 28.88
CA MET A 1 27.32 7.28 28.35
C MET A 1 27.64 7.90 26.99
N LYS A 2 28.61 8.82 26.86
CA LYS A 2 28.92 9.48 25.57
C LYS A 2 29.35 8.50 24.45
N LYS A 3 30.23 7.54 24.74
CA LYS A 3 30.67 6.51 23.76
C LYS A 3 29.52 5.58 23.31
N THR A 4 28.63 5.22 24.23
CA THR A 4 27.43 4.42 23.95
C THR A 4 26.44 5.18 23.05
N LEU A 5 26.22 6.46 23.33
CA LEU A 5 25.36 7.32 22.51
C LEU A 5 25.92 7.51 21.08
N ILE A 6 27.23 7.68 20.95
CA ILE A 6 27.89 7.77 19.63
C ILE A 6 27.74 6.45 18.87
N ALA A 7 27.93 5.31 19.54
CA ALA A 7 27.75 3.99 18.92
C ALA A 7 26.29 3.76 18.46
N ILE A 8 25.32 4.11 19.30
CA ILE A 8 23.88 4.01 18.95
C ILE A 8 23.56 4.94 17.77
N SER A 9 24.03 6.19 17.81
CA SER A 9 23.81 7.14 16.71
C SER A 9 24.42 6.65 15.40
N GLY A 10 25.63 6.09 15.43
CA GLY A 10 26.28 5.50 14.27
C GLY A 10 25.47 4.32 13.71
N LEU A 11 24.96 3.44 14.58
CA LEU A 11 24.13 2.31 14.18
C LEU A 11 22.81 2.77 13.52
N VAL A 12 22.15 3.79 14.07
CA VAL A 12 20.90 4.35 13.49
C VAL A 12 21.14 4.90 12.09
N VAL A 13 22.26 5.58 11.85
CA VAL A 13 22.61 6.09 10.51
C VAL A 13 22.87 4.96 9.52
N VAL A 14 23.59 3.91 9.93
CA VAL A 14 23.85 2.74 9.06
C VAL A 14 22.56 2.00 8.73
N VAL A 15 21.72 1.73 9.72
CA VAL A 15 20.41 1.06 9.52
C VAL A 15 19.49 1.93 8.67
N GLY A 16 19.38 3.23 8.96
CA GLY A 16 18.60 4.18 8.17
C GLY A 16 19.07 4.25 6.72
N GLY A 17 20.38 4.24 6.49
CA GLY A 17 20.97 4.17 5.15
C GLY A 17 20.61 2.89 4.41
N LEU A 18 20.73 1.73 5.06
CA LEU A 18 20.37 0.43 4.47
C LEU A 18 18.88 0.34 4.10
N LEU A 19 17.99 0.93 4.92
CA LEU A 19 16.55 0.97 4.62
C LEU A 19 16.25 1.70 3.31
N THR A 20 17.06 2.67 2.88
CA THR A 20 16.82 3.38 1.60
C THR A 20 16.97 2.49 0.36
N TYR A 21 17.65 1.36 0.47
CA TYR A 21 17.77 0.36 -0.60
C TYR A 21 16.61 -0.65 -0.62
N MET A 22 15.74 -0.64 0.39
CA MET A 22 14.58 -1.52 0.47
C MET A 22 13.35 -0.87 -0.20
N GLY A 23 12.52 -1.68 -0.86
CA GLY A 23 11.26 -1.19 -1.42
C GLY A 23 10.33 -0.65 -0.32
N GLY A 24 9.57 0.41 -0.63
CA GLY A 24 8.71 1.09 0.35
C GLY A 24 7.69 0.16 1.03
N GLU A 25 7.19 -0.84 0.31
CA GLU A 25 6.31 -1.88 0.87
C GLU A 25 6.98 -2.69 1.97
N THR A 26 8.23 -3.11 1.77
CA THR A 26 8.99 -3.88 2.76
C THR A 26 9.30 -3.04 3.99
N ILE A 27 9.63 -1.76 3.80
CA ILE A 27 9.88 -0.83 4.91
C ILE A 27 8.59 -0.67 5.73
N ASP A 28 7.47 -0.36 5.09
CA ASP A 28 6.23 -0.09 5.80
C ASP A 28 5.70 -1.31 6.55
N ARG A 29 5.88 -2.52 6.02
CA ARG A 29 5.53 -3.79 6.69
C ARG A 29 6.15 -3.88 8.09
N PHE A 30 7.44 -3.56 8.23
CA PHE A 30 8.19 -3.72 9.48
C PHE A 30 8.31 -2.43 10.30
N ASN A 31 7.87 -1.28 9.77
CA ASN A 31 7.97 0.00 10.46
C ASN A 31 6.98 0.06 11.66
N PRO A 32 7.45 0.17 12.91
CA PRO A 32 6.56 0.27 14.08
C PRO A 32 5.83 1.62 14.19
N LEU A 33 6.26 2.64 13.43
CA LEU A 33 5.65 3.97 13.44
C LEU A 33 4.45 4.08 12.49
N VAL A 34 4.34 3.17 11.52
CA VAL A 34 3.23 3.15 10.56
C VAL A 34 2.12 2.27 11.13
N LYS A 35 0.91 2.82 11.22
CA LYS A 35 -0.26 2.08 11.70
C LYS A 35 -0.93 1.33 10.55
N GLU A 36 -1.49 0.19 10.89
CA GLU A 36 -2.42 -0.55 10.04
C GLU A 36 -3.76 0.20 9.95
N LYS A 37 -4.36 0.19 8.76
CA LYS A 37 -5.67 0.80 8.50
C LYS A 37 -6.29 0.21 7.25
N ASP A 38 -7.59 0.44 7.12
CA ASP A 38 -8.32 0.11 5.89
C ASP A 38 -8.35 1.31 4.95
N VAL A 39 -8.14 1.05 3.67
CA VAL A 39 -8.32 2.01 2.58
C VAL A 39 -9.23 1.43 1.52
N TYR A 40 -9.93 2.31 0.82
CA TYR A 40 -10.84 1.95 -0.26
C TYR A 40 -10.25 2.36 -1.60
N VAL A 41 -10.37 1.48 -2.59
CA VAL A 41 -9.91 1.73 -3.96
C VAL A 41 -11.01 1.44 -4.96
N LEU A 42 -10.91 2.04 -6.14
CA LEU A 42 -11.70 1.71 -7.31
C LEU A 42 -10.75 1.29 -8.42
N THR A 43 -10.85 0.03 -8.84
CA THR A 43 -10.15 -0.45 -10.02
C THR A 43 -10.82 0.10 -11.28
N LYS A 44 -10.02 0.36 -12.32
CA LYS A 44 -10.51 0.77 -13.64
C LYS A 44 -9.73 -0.02 -14.70
N GLY A 45 -10.46 -0.74 -15.56
CA GLY A 45 -9.84 -1.57 -16.60
C GLY A 45 -9.03 -2.77 -16.08
N GLU A 46 -8.24 -3.37 -16.96
CA GLU A 46 -7.44 -4.57 -16.66
C GLU A 46 -6.21 -4.27 -15.80
N ALA A 47 -5.84 -5.22 -14.93
CA ALA A 47 -4.61 -5.16 -14.15
C ALA A 47 -3.38 -5.28 -15.08
N LYS A 48 -2.32 -4.55 -14.75
CA LYS A 48 -1.08 -4.53 -15.55
C LYS A 48 -0.19 -5.73 -15.21
N PRO A 49 0.57 -6.28 -16.16
CA PRO A 49 1.57 -7.31 -15.86
C PRO A 49 2.67 -6.74 -14.96
N ASP A 50 3.05 -7.47 -13.92
CA ASP A 50 4.04 -7.07 -12.95
C ASP A 50 5.47 -7.29 -13.47
N PRO A 51 6.25 -6.22 -13.74
CA PRO A 51 7.60 -6.34 -14.25
C PRO A 51 8.56 -7.01 -13.26
N GLU A 52 8.27 -6.96 -11.95
CA GLU A 52 9.08 -7.64 -10.92
C GLU A 52 8.95 -9.18 -10.97
N HIS A 53 7.97 -9.69 -11.72
CA HIS A 53 7.65 -11.11 -11.81
C HIS A 53 7.59 -11.61 -13.27
N ASP A 54 8.41 -11.03 -14.16
CA ASP A 54 8.45 -11.34 -15.60
C ASP A 54 7.08 -11.24 -16.30
N GLY A 55 6.15 -10.42 -15.77
CA GLY A 55 4.78 -10.32 -16.27
C GLY A 55 3.89 -11.55 -16.01
N LYS A 56 4.35 -12.53 -15.22
CA LYS A 56 3.57 -13.72 -14.82
C LYS A 56 2.53 -13.42 -13.74
N ARG A 57 2.65 -12.27 -13.08
CA ARG A 57 1.68 -11.74 -12.10
C ARG A 57 1.07 -10.45 -12.62
N TYR A 58 -0.06 -10.07 -12.06
CA TYR A 58 -0.72 -8.81 -12.41
C TYR A 58 -0.85 -7.92 -11.18
N PHE A 59 -1.00 -6.62 -11.39
CA PHE A 59 -1.22 -5.68 -10.30
C PHE A 59 -1.99 -4.44 -10.77
N TYR A 60 -2.57 -3.74 -9.80
CA TYR A 60 -3.00 -2.36 -9.97
C TYR A 60 -2.15 -1.42 -9.11
N MET A 61 -1.83 -0.24 -9.67
CA MET A 61 -1.41 0.92 -8.89
C MET A 61 -2.65 1.76 -8.63
N LEU A 62 -3.07 1.85 -7.37
CA LEU A 62 -4.33 2.50 -7.00
C LEU A 62 -4.09 3.52 -5.91
N ASP A 63 -4.79 4.64 -5.97
CA ASP A 63 -4.88 5.59 -4.86
C ASP A 63 -5.91 5.07 -3.86
N GLY A 64 -5.43 4.44 -2.79
CA GLY A 64 -6.24 4.04 -1.64
C GLY A 64 -6.66 5.26 -0.84
N VAL A 65 -7.96 5.36 -0.55
CA VAL A 65 -8.53 6.47 0.22
C VAL A 65 -9.08 5.93 1.54
N ASP A 66 -8.58 6.43 2.66
CA ASP A 66 -9.12 6.05 3.98
C ASP A 66 -10.47 6.73 4.27
N GLU A 67 -11.09 6.35 5.39
CA GLU A 67 -12.40 6.89 5.81
C GLU A 67 -12.40 8.41 6.01
N SER A 68 -11.24 8.99 6.32
CA SER A 68 -11.05 10.44 6.45
C SER A 68 -10.82 11.15 5.12
N GLY A 69 -10.67 10.39 4.03
CA GLY A 69 -10.39 10.90 2.70
C GLY A 69 -8.90 11.05 2.39
N ASN A 70 -7.98 10.55 3.20
CA ASN A 70 -6.55 10.68 2.89
C ASN A 70 -6.14 9.67 1.83
N LYS A 71 -5.39 10.12 0.83
CA LYS A 71 -4.91 9.28 -0.28
C LYS A 71 -3.56 8.66 0.04
N ASN A 72 -3.37 7.40 -0.37
CA ASN A 72 -2.10 6.71 -0.36
C ASN A 72 -2.04 5.74 -1.55
N THR A 73 -1.02 5.89 -2.40
CA THR A 73 -0.85 5.01 -3.56
C THR A 73 -0.29 3.66 -3.12
N ILE A 74 -0.96 2.58 -3.50
CA ILE A 74 -0.63 1.20 -3.14
C ILE A 74 -0.57 0.29 -4.37
N LYS A 75 0.27 -0.75 -4.30
CA LYS A 75 0.38 -1.82 -5.29
C LYS A 75 -0.48 -3.00 -4.83
N VAL A 76 -1.57 -3.31 -5.54
CA VAL A 76 -2.44 -4.44 -5.20
C VAL A 76 -2.21 -5.58 -6.20
N GLY A 77 -1.65 -6.68 -5.73
CA GLY A 77 -1.39 -7.87 -6.53
C GLY A 77 -2.67 -8.61 -6.93
N MET A 78 -2.72 -9.06 -8.18
CA MET A 78 -3.87 -9.74 -8.79
C MET A 78 -3.46 -11.09 -9.38
N ALA A 79 -4.34 -12.07 -9.21
CA ALA A 79 -4.16 -13.41 -9.76
C ALA A 79 -4.34 -13.48 -11.30
N GLY A 80 -4.89 -12.42 -11.92
CA GLY A 80 -5.11 -12.35 -13.37
C GLY A 80 -5.47 -10.94 -13.82
N LYS A 81 -5.33 -10.67 -15.12
CA LYS A 81 -5.57 -9.35 -15.73
C LYS A 81 -7.03 -8.87 -15.60
N ASP A 82 -8.00 -9.79 -15.69
CA ASP A 82 -9.44 -9.47 -15.69
C ASP A 82 -10.07 -9.58 -14.29
N LYS A 83 -9.26 -9.71 -13.24
CA LYS A 83 -9.76 -9.87 -11.87
C LYS A 83 -10.09 -8.51 -11.26
N TYR A 84 -11.30 -8.42 -10.70
CA TYR A 84 -11.80 -7.23 -10.02
C TYR A 84 -11.81 -5.97 -10.89
N VAL A 85 -12.05 -6.11 -12.20
CA VAL A 85 -12.28 -4.96 -13.10
C VAL A 85 -13.50 -4.16 -12.61
N ASP A 86 -13.39 -2.83 -12.66
CA ASP A 86 -14.44 -1.87 -12.31
C ASP A 86 -15.16 -2.18 -10.98
N SER A 87 -14.37 -2.49 -9.96
CA SER A 87 -14.85 -2.95 -8.65
C SER A 87 -14.28 -2.10 -7.52
N TYR A 88 -15.08 -1.87 -6.49
CA TYR A 88 -14.59 -1.31 -5.23
C TYR A 88 -13.97 -2.41 -4.39
N LEU A 89 -12.79 -2.13 -3.84
CA LEU A 89 -12.11 -3.03 -2.91
C LEU A 89 -11.86 -2.30 -1.60
N LYS A 90 -12.04 -3.01 -0.49
CA LYS A 90 -11.51 -2.64 0.82
C LYS A 90 -10.17 -3.34 0.99
N VAL A 91 -9.13 -2.57 1.25
CA VAL A 91 -7.75 -3.06 1.31
C VAL A 91 -7.17 -2.77 2.68
N HIS A 92 -6.74 -3.83 3.37
CA HIS A 92 -6.07 -3.71 4.66
C HIS A 92 -4.58 -3.44 4.43
N VAL A 93 -4.09 -2.30 4.91
CA VAL A 93 -2.75 -1.82 4.59
C VAL A 93 -1.98 -1.34 5.82
N LYS A 94 -0.65 -1.41 5.72
CA LYS A 94 0.27 -0.65 6.57
C LYS A 94 1.18 0.15 5.66
N GLY A 95 0.94 1.46 5.60
CA GLY A 95 1.58 2.31 4.60
C GLY A 95 1.30 1.78 3.19
N LYS A 96 2.35 1.47 2.43
CA LYS A 96 2.26 0.89 1.09
C LYS A 96 2.09 -0.63 1.07
N TYR A 97 2.34 -1.30 2.20
CA TYR A 97 2.21 -2.74 2.30
C TYR A 97 0.74 -3.16 2.33
N VAL A 98 0.35 -4.03 1.41
CA VAL A 98 -0.99 -4.63 1.35
C VAL A 98 -0.95 -5.99 2.03
N TYR A 99 -1.77 -6.18 3.06
CA TYR A 99 -1.96 -7.49 3.70
C TYR A 99 -2.95 -8.33 2.92
N GLU A 100 -4.14 -7.79 2.73
CA GLU A 100 -5.26 -8.46 2.08
C GLU A 100 -6.27 -7.44 1.55
N PHE A 101 -7.18 -7.92 0.72
CA PHE A 101 -8.28 -7.12 0.22
C PHE A 101 -9.51 -7.97 -0.04
N GLU A 102 -10.66 -7.33 0.02
CA GLU A 102 -11.94 -7.92 -0.30
C GLU A 102 -12.75 -7.01 -1.22
N LYS A 103 -13.63 -7.61 -2.02
CA LYS A 103 -14.56 -6.85 -2.86
C LYS A 103 -15.72 -6.36 -2.01
N VAL A 104 -16.02 -5.07 -2.12
CA VAL A 104 -17.12 -4.42 -1.41
C VAL A 104 -18.06 -3.74 -2.39
N GLN A 105 -19.30 -3.48 -1.96
CA GLN A 105 -20.25 -2.68 -2.73
C GLN A 105 -19.98 -1.19 -2.53
N GLU A 106 -20.37 -0.37 -3.50
CA GLU A 106 -20.21 1.09 -3.40
C GLU A 106 -20.86 1.69 -2.14
N LYS A 107 -21.98 1.12 -1.69
CA LYS A 107 -22.68 1.55 -0.47
C LYS A 107 -21.89 1.31 0.82
N GLU A 108 -20.90 0.41 0.80
CA GLU A 108 -20.03 0.09 1.94
C GLU A 108 -18.80 1.01 1.96
N VAL A 109 -18.56 1.76 0.89
CA VAL A 109 -17.47 2.73 0.81
C VAL A 109 -17.87 4.03 1.53
N PRO A 110 -17.07 4.53 2.49
CA PRO A 110 -17.31 5.79 3.16
C PRO A 110 -17.48 6.94 2.17
N GLU A 111 -18.40 7.87 2.45
CA GLU A 111 -18.75 8.95 1.51
C GLU A 111 -17.55 9.79 1.08
N LYS A 112 -16.68 10.18 2.03
CA LYS A 112 -15.46 10.94 1.74
C LYS A 112 -14.48 10.19 0.82
N ALA A 113 -14.39 8.87 0.97
CA ALA A 113 -13.56 8.04 0.12
C ALA A 113 -14.17 7.93 -1.28
N LYS A 114 -15.47 7.65 -1.35
CA LYS A 114 -16.24 7.53 -2.59
C LYS A 114 -16.17 8.80 -3.45
N GLU A 115 -16.31 9.97 -2.85
CA GLU A 115 -16.17 11.26 -3.57
C GLU A 115 -14.79 11.40 -4.22
N LYS A 116 -13.72 10.99 -3.51
CA LYS A 116 -12.34 11.08 -4.00
C LYS A 116 -11.93 10.00 -4.99
N LEU A 117 -12.66 8.89 -5.04
CA LEU A 117 -12.44 7.77 -5.97
C LEU A 117 -13.16 7.96 -7.31
N LYS A 118 -14.28 8.71 -7.30
CA LYS A 118 -15.06 9.02 -8.50
C LYS A 118 -14.53 10.22 -9.29
N ASN A 119 -13.84 11.14 -8.62
CA ASN A 119 -13.10 12.26 -9.22
C ASN A 119 -11.70 11.83 -9.69
#